data_AF-A0A9D1WNK2-F1
#
_entry.id   AF-A0A9D1WNK2-F1
#
_cell.length_a   1.000
_cell.length_b   1.000
_cell.length_c   1.000
_cell.angle_alpha   90.00
_cell.angle_beta   90.00
_cell.angle_gamma   90.00
#
_symmetry.space_group_name_H-M   'P 1'
#
loop_
_entity.id
_entity.type
_entity.pdbx_description
1 polymer ?
#
loop_
_entity_poly.entity_id
_entity_poly.type
_entity_poly.pdbx_seq_one_letter_code
_entity_poly.pdbx_strand_id
1 'polypeptide(L)' 'IDVLRDVVAQRAAGETGVMGLMLESHLSEGCQALVPGELRYGVSITDPCLGWRETRELLLEAAATLR' A
#
# COMPACT_ATOMS: atom_id res chain seq x y z
N ILE A 1 -3.61 -3.07 4.52
CA ILE A 1 -3.69 -4.44 3.97
C ILE A 1 -5.15 -4.85 3.79
N ASP A 2 -5.92 -4.92 4.87
CA ASP A 2 -7.31 -5.42 4.85
C ASP A 2 -8.24 -4.62 3.93
N VAL A 3 -8.08 -3.29 3.89
CA VAL A 3 -8.85 -2.41 3.02
C VAL A 3 -8.66 -2.74 1.53
N LEU A 4 -7.42 -3.02 1.09
CA LEU A 4 -7.18 -3.37 -0.31
C LEU A 4 -7.90 -4.68 -0.67
N ARG A 5 -7.76 -5.69 0.19
CA ARG A 5 -8.37 -7.01 -0.03
C ARG A 5 -9.88 -6.92 -0.11
N ASP A 6 -10.49 -6.14 0.77
CA ASP A 6 -11.93 -5.92 0.77
C ASP A 6 -12.41 -5.22 -0.52
N VAL A 7 -11.74 -4.13 -0.92
CA VAL A 7 -12.08 -3.41 -2.17
C VAL A 7 -11.88 -4.29 -3.41
N VAL A 8 -10.81 -5.09 -3.45
CA VAL A 8 -10.57 -6.07 -4.52
C VAL A 8 -11.67 -7.13 -4.55
N ALA A 9 -12.10 -7.64 -3.40
CA ALA A 9 -13.19 -8.61 -3.31
C ALA A 9 -14.52 -8.01 -3.80
N GLN A 10 -14.84 -6.75 -3.43
CA GLN A 10 -16.01 -6.04 -3.95
C GLN A 10 -15.95 -5.92 -5.48
N ARG A 11 -14.80 -5.52 -6.04
CA ARG A 11 -14.61 -5.43 -7.49
C ARG A 11 -14.75 -6.77 -8.19
N ALA A 12 -14.19 -7.84 -7.62
CA ALA A 12 -14.34 -9.20 -8.14
C ALA A 12 -15.79 -9.71 -8.08
N ALA A 13 -16.58 -9.24 -7.10
CA ALA A 13 -18.01 -9.54 -6.97
C ALA A 13 -18.91 -8.74 -7.93
N GLY A 14 -18.35 -7.89 -8.80
CA GLY A 14 -19.08 -7.15 -9.82
C GLY A 14 -19.44 -5.71 -9.46
N GLU A 15 -18.91 -5.16 -8.35
CA GLU A 15 -18.99 -3.71 -8.08
C GLU A 15 -18.28 -2.94 -9.21
N THR A 16 -18.92 -1.92 -9.78
CA THR A 16 -18.40 -1.18 -10.95
C THR A 16 -18.14 0.31 -10.70
N GLY A 17 -18.61 0.85 -9.57
CA GLY A 17 -18.41 2.24 -9.18
C GLY A 17 -17.01 2.55 -8.64
N VAL A 18 -16.25 1.54 -8.19
CA VAL A 18 -14.87 1.73 -7.71
C VAL A 18 -13.89 1.63 -8.88
N MET A 19 -13.44 2.79 -9.36
CA MET A 19 -12.55 2.90 -10.52
C MET A 19 -11.07 2.70 -10.19
N GLY A 20 -10.68 2.93 -8.94
CA GLY A 20 -9.28 2.87 -8.52
C GLY A 20 -9.13 3.03 -7.01
N LEU A 21 -7.91 2.86 -6.55
CA LEU A 21 -7.52 2.94 -5.14
C LEU A 21 -6.12 3.54 -5.03
N MET A 22 -5.81 4.10 -3.87
CA MET A 22 -4.51 4.69 -3.55
C MET A 22 -3.90 3.96 -2.36
N LEU A 23 -2.59 3.67 -2.44
CA LEU A 23 -1.82 3.05 -1.37
C LEU A 23 -0.61 3.93 -1.05
N GLU A 24 -0.40 4.22 0.24
CA GLU A 24 0.82 4.85 0.71
C GLU A 24 1.87 3.77 1.00
N SER A 25 2.94 3.79 0.23
CA SER A 25 4.02 2.81 0.31
C SER A 25 5.37 3.48 0.16
N HIS A 26 6.40 2.85 0.74
CA HIS A 26 7.78 3.26 0.62
C HIS A 26 8.69 2.04 0.64
N LEU A 27 10.00 2.25 0.44
CA LEU A 27 10.98 1.15 0.48
C LEU A 27 10.94 0.37 1.80
N SER A 28 10.78 1.08 2.92
CA SER A 28 10.63 0.53 4.27
C SER A 28 9.33 1.02 4.91
N GLU A 29 8.78 0.20 5.80
CA GLU A 29 7.50 0.45 6.44
C GLU A 29 7.54 1.53 7.53
N GLY A 30 6.35 2.02 7.88
CA GLY A 30 6.15 2.99 8.94
C GLY A 30 6.57 4.40 8.58
N CYS A 31 6.85 5.20 9.60
CA CYS A 31 7.35 6.56 9.47
C CYS A 31 8.50 6.83 10.46
N GLN A 32 9.10 8.00 10.35
CA GLN A 32 10.13 8.52 11.24
C GLN A 32 9.97 10.02 11.44
N ALA A 33 10.48 10.54 12.55
CA ALA A 33 10.55 11.98 12.78
C ALA A 33 11.63 12.63 11.90
N LEU A 34 11.41 13.88 11.49
CA LEU A 34 12.39 14.67 10.76
C LEU A 34 13.49 15.18 11.72
N VAL A 35 14.50 14.34 11.95
CA VAL A 35 15.68 14.68 12.76
C VAL A 35 16.90 14.83 11.85
N PRO A 36 17.51 16.03 11.76
CA PRO A 36 18.68 16.27 10.93
C PRO A 36 19.83 15.31 11.26
N GLY A 37 20.35 14.62 10.23
CA GLY A 37 21.48 13.69 10.38
C GLY A 37 21.10 12.28 10.86
N GLU A 38 19.83 12.02 11.23
CA GLU A 38 19.38 10.74 11.77
C GLU A 38 18.29 10.06 10.91
N LEU A 39 18.15 10.50 9.65
CA LEU A 39 17.15 9.93 8.74
C LEU A 39 17.56 8.55 8.25
N ARG A 40 16.68 7.58 8.48
CA ARG A 40 16.76 6.26 7.88
C ARG A 40 16.31 6.35 6.42
N TYR A 41 17.17 5.92 5.51
CA TYR A 41 16.83 5.90 4.09
C TYR A 41 15.59 5.02 3.84
N GLY A 42 14.69 5.50 2.99
CA GLY A 42 13.55 4.70 2.55
C GLY A 42 12.39 4.60 3.55
N VAL A 43 12.39 5.38 4.63
CA VAL A 43 11.28 5.46 5.60
C VAL A 43 10.60 6.84 5.50
N SER A 44 9.26 6.87 5.43
CA SER A 44 8.48 8.11 5.32
C SER A 44 8.75 9.06 6.49
N ILE A 45 8.81 10.36 6.24
CA ILE A 45 8.90 11.40 7.29
C ILE A 45 7.55 12.04 7.62
N THR A 46 6.48 11.59 6.96
CA THR A 46 5.11 12.07 7.16
C THR A 46 4.26 10.91 7.68
N ASP A 47 3.32 10.43 6.89
CA ASP A 47 2.40 9.35 7.24
C ASP A 47 3.08 7.98 7.14
N PRO A 48 2.67 7.01 7.98
CA PRO A 48 3.24 5.67 7.96
C PRO A 48 2.87 4.91 6.68
N CYS A 49 3.90 4.43 5.98
CA CYS A 49 3.74 3.71 4.71
C CYS A 49 3.84 2.19 4.87
N LEU A 50 3.26 1.45 3.92
CA LEU A 50 3.59 0.04 3.71
C LEU A 50 5.04 -0.10 3.23
N GLY A 51 5.69 -1.22 3.57
CA GLY A 51 7.01 -1.55 3.04
C GLY A 51 6.95 -2.13 1.62
N TRP A 52 8.11 -2.18 0.93
CA TRP A 52 8.17 -2.64 -0.46
C TRP A 52 7.71 -4.10 -0.65
N ARG A 53 8.14 -5.00 0.25
CA ARG A 53 7.78 -6.43 0.18
C ARG A 53 6.26 -6.60 0.18
N GLU A 54 5.61 -5.96 1.14
CA GLU A 54 4.16 -6.02 1.31
C GLU A 54 3.41 -5.34 0.16
N THR A 55 3.90 -4.19 -0.30
CA THR A 55 3.34 -3.50 -1.47
C THR A 55 3.35 -4.39 -2.71
N ARG A 56 4.48 -5.06 -2.97
CA ARG A 56 4.61 -6.00 -4.08
C ARG A 56 3.64 -7.18 -3.95
N GLU A 57 3.58 -7.80 -2.77
CA GLU A 57 2.67 -8.93 -2.51
C GLU A 57 1.22 -8.54 -2.77
N LEU A 58 0.79 -7.40 -2.23
CA LEU A 58 -0.58 -6.90 -2.36
C LEU A 58 -0.96 -6.56 -3.81
N LEU A 59 -0.07 -5.92 -4.58
CA LEU A 59 -0.35 -5.59 -5.97
C LEU A 59 -0.45 -6.85 -6.85
N LEU A 60 0.39 -7.85 -6.60
CA LEU A 60 0.35 -9.12 -7.33
C LEU A 60 -0.89 -9.95 -6.96
N GLU A 61 -1.26 -9.97 -5.68
CA GLU A 61 -2.50 -10.59 -5.19
C GLU A 61 -3.72 -9.96 -5.89
N ALA A 62 -3.84 -8.64 -5.86
CA ALA A 62 -4.94 -7.92 -6.51
C ALA A 62 -5.00 -8.18 -8.02
N ALA A 63 -3.85 -8.18 -8.70
CA ALA A 63 -3.77 -8.47 -10.13
C ALA A 63 -4.18 -9.92 -10.46
N ALA A 64 -3.88 -10.88 -9.59
CA ALA A 64 -4.29 -12.28 -9.77
C ALA A 64 -5.80 -12.48 -9.57
N THR A 65 -6.45 -11.66 -8.73
CA THR A 65 -7.89 -11.74 -8.48
C THR A 65 -8.74 -11.02 -9.54
N LEU A 66 -8.25 -9.90 -10.09
CA LEU A 66 -9.04 -9.02 -10.97
C LEU A 66 -8.83 -9.25 -12.48
N ARG A 67 -7.95 -10.18 -12.87
CA ARG A 67 -7.71 -10.55 -14.27
C ARG A 67 -8.41 -11.85 -14.62
#